data_AF-A0A958XW09-F1
#
_entry.id   AF-A0A958XW09-F1
#
_cell.length_a   1.000
_cell.length_b   1.000
_cell.length_c   1.000
_cell.angle_alpha   90.00
_cell.angle_beta   90.00
_cell.angle_gamma   90.00
#
_symmetry.space_group_name_H-M   'P 1'
#
loop_
_entity.id
_entity.type
_entity.pdbx_description
1 polymer ?
#
loop_
_entity_poly.entity_id
_entity_poly.type
_entity_poly.pdbx_seq_one_letter_code
_entity_poly.pdbx_strand_id
1 'polypeptide(L)'
;MEKSIIRPITATRHTMFKTRLFFILLMSFILRSSASTAQDISDDEARSRAICRHIEVLAGDDYQGRKPGTAGEEKTIGYIREQFMSIGLMPGNGDSYFQEVRLADFSTISPGRIAINTPLGEVEWQYPGDFLLASGKAAELSRTGECVF
;
A
#
# COMPACT_ATOMS: atom_id res chain seq x y z
N MET A 1 -87.51 19.08 -27.59
CA MET A 1 -87.54 18.08 -26.50
C MET A 1 -86.73 16.90 -27.00
N GLU A 2 -85.68 16.38 -26.38
CA GLU A 2 -85.30 16.36 -24.96
C GLU A 2 -83.86 15.80 -24.87
N LYS A 3 -83.00 16.49 -24.09
CA LYS A 3 -81.88 16.06 -23.23
C LYS A 3 -81.04 14.82 -23.63
N SER A 4 -79.71 14.95 -23.77
CA SER A 4 -78.67 14.77 -22.71
C SER A 4 -78.52 13.31 -22.25
N ILE A 5 -77.40 12.69 -21.86
CA ILE A 5 -75.99 13.01 -21.63
C ILE A 5 -75.39 11.66 -21.12
N ILE A 6 -74.26 11.22 -21.69
CA ILE A 6 -73.02 10.64 -21.08
C ILE A 6 -73.10 9.49 -20.04
N ARG A 7 -72.21 8.48 -20.15
CA ARG A 7 -71.11 8.05 -19.18
C ARG A 7 -70.63 6.59 -19.40
N PRO A 8 -69.39 6.20 -18.99
CA PRO A 8 -68.33 5.85 -19.95
C PRO A 8 -67.79 4.41 -19.86
N ILE A 9 -67.02 4.09 -20.90
CA ILE A 9 -66.31 2.84 -21.17
C ILE A 9 -65.04 2.74 -20.31
N THR A 10 -64.94 1.66 -19.52
CA THR A 10 -63.75 0.83 -19.24
C THR A 10 -62.40 1.53 -19.02
N ALA A 11 -62.06 1.90 -17.78
CA ALA A 11 -60.71 2.35 -17.43
C ALA A 11 -60.33 2.09 -15.95
N THR A 12 -60.31 0.83 -15.50
CA THR A 12 -59.98 0.52 -14.08
C THR A 12 -58.96 -0.60 -13.90
N ARG A 13 -58.75 -1.47 -14.91
CA ARG A 13 -57.92 -2.67 -14.76
C ARG A 13 -56.40 -2.40 -14.91
N HIS A 14 -56.03 -1.38 -15.67
CA HIS A 14 -54.62 -1.06 -15.98
C HIS A 14 -53.95 -0.16 -14.92
N THR A 15 -54.73 0.67 -14.22
CA THR A 15 -54.26 1.54 -13.12
C THR A 15 -53.93 0.73 -11.87
N MET A 16 -54.76 -0.25 -11.53
CA MET A 16 -54.55 -1.16 -10.39
C MET A 16 -53.28 -2.02 -10.51
N PHE A 17 -52.91 -2.42 -11.73
CA PHE A 17 -51.68 -3.19 -11.99
C PHE A 17 -50.41 -2.35 -11.85
N LYS A 18 -50.44 -1.10 -12.33
CA LYS A 18 -49.31 -0.16 -12.21
C LYS A 18 -49.07 0.28 -10.76
N THR A 19 -50.12 0.48 -9.97
CA THR A 19 -49.99 0.83 -8.53
C THR A 19 -49.42 -0.33 -7.72
N ARG A 20 -49.81 -1.57 -8.00
CA ARG A 20 -49.21 -2.76 -7.35
C ARG A 20 -47.76 -2.98 -7.73
N LEU A 21 -47.40 -2.78 -9.00
CA LEU A 21 -46.02 -2.87 -9.46
C LEU A 21 -45.14 -1.77 -8.84
N PHE A 22 -45.67 -0.55 -8.72
CA PHE A 22 -45.00 0.57 -8.04
C PHE A 22 -44.77 0.28 -6.55
N PHE A 23 -45.78 -0.27 -5.85
CA PHE A 23 -45.63 -0.65 -4.45
C PHE A 23 -44.64 -1.79 -4.24
N ILE A 24 -44.56 -2.78 -5.14
CA ILE A 24 -43.57 -3.87 -5.06
C ILE A 24 -42.15 -3.33 -5.30
N LEU A 25 -41.96 -2.43 -6.27
CA LEU A 25 -40.69 -1.75 -6.51
C LEU A 25 -40.27 -0.89 -5.31
N LEU A 26 -41.22 -0.18 -4.69
CA LEU A 26 -40.97 0.63 -3.50
C LEU A 26 -40.63 -0.23 -2.27
N MET A 27 -41.30 -1.38 -2.10
CA MET A 27 -41.04 -2.33 -1.01
C MET A 27 -39.66 -3.00 -1.16
N SER A 28 -39.25 -3.31 -2.40
CA SER A 28 -37.91 -3.82 -2.72
C SER A 28 -36.82 -2.76 -2.48
N PHE A 29 -37.11 -1.49 -2.71
CA PHE A 29 -36.20 -0.38 -2.40
C PHE A 29 -36.01 -0.22 -0.88
N ILE A 30 -37.08 -0.35 -0.09
CA ILE A 30 -37.03 -0.27 1.37
C ILE A 30 -36.27 -1.48 1.96
N LEU A 31 -36.45 -2.70 1.42
CA LEU A 31 -35.71 -3.88 1.87
C LEU A 31 -34.20 -3.81 1.61
N ARG A 32 -33.76 -3.05 0.60
CA ARG A 32 -32.33 -2.84 0.31
C ARG A 32 -31.63 -1.91 1.29
N SER A 33 -32.36 -1.12 2.07
CA SER A 33 -31.77 -0.10 2.96
C SER A 33 -31.26 -0.65 4.29
N SER A 34 -31.51 -1.93 4.63
CA SER A 34 -31.19 -2.49 5.96
C SER A 34 -29.92 -3.34 6.04
N ALA A 35 -29.09 -3.38 4.99
CA ALA A 35 -27.90 -4.26 4.94
C ALA A 35 -26.55 -3.56 5.26
N SER A 36 -26.54 -2.41 5.95
CA SER A 36 -25.34 -1.57 6.05
C SER A 36 -24.42 -1.84 7.27
N THR A 37 -24.71 -2.81 8.15
CA THR A 37 -23.99 -2.93 9.44
C THR A 37 -23.02 -4.13 9.54
N ALA A 38 -22.93 -4.98 8.52
CA ALA A 38 -22.08 -6.18 8.53
C ALA A 38 -20.78 -6.08 7.69
N GLN A 39 -20.59 -5.00 6.93
CA GLN A 39 -19.43 -4.84 6.03
C GLN A 39 -18.16 -4.31 6.71
N ASP A 40 -18.28 -3.61 7.84
CA ASP A 40 -17.15 -2.89 8.45
C ASP A 40 -16.05 -3.84 8.96
N ILE A 41 -16.44 -4.99 9.51
CA ILE A 41 -15.49 -6.02 10.01
C ILE A 41 -14.86 -6.80 8.85
N SER A 42 -15.62 -7.10 7.79
CA SER A 42 -15.08 -7.84 6.63
C SER A 42 -14.08 -7.02 5.83
N ASP A 43 -14.27 -5.71 5.78
CA ASP A 43 -13.40 -4.80 5.04
C ASP A 43 -12.06 -4.60 5.78
N ASP A 44 -12.07 -4.55 7.11
CA ASP A 44 -10.85 -4.48 7.92
C ASP A 44 -10.00 -5.75 7.79
N GLU A 45 -10.60 -6.93 7.87
CA GLU A 45 -9.89 -8.21 7.70
C GLU A 45 -9.31 -8.35 6.28
N ALA A 46 -10.04 -7.92 5.25
CA ALA A 46 -9.55 -7.92 3.87
C ALA A 46 -8.35 -6.98 3.68
N ARG A 47 -8.40 -5.78 4.25
CA ARG A 47 -7.29 -4.81 4.23
C ARG A 47 -6.08 -5.34 4.99
N SER A 48 -6.29 -5.91 6.16
CA SER A 48 -5.23 -6.51 6.97
C SER A 48 -4.52 -7.63 6.20
N ARG A 49 -5.28 -8.54 5.57
CA ARG A 49 -4.69 -9.58 4.70
C ARG A 49 -3.94 -9.03 3.50
N ALA A 50 -4.42 -7.95 2.88
CA ALA A 50 -3.71 -7.30 1.78
C ALA A 50 -2.35 -6.72 2.24
N ILE A 51 -2.33 -6.03 3.39
CA ILE A 51 -1.10 -5.51 3.99
C ILE A 51 -0.13 -6.65 4.34
N CYS A 52 -0.62 -7.71 4.99
CA CYS A 52 0.20 -8.89 5.32
C CYS A 52 0.85 -9.50 4.08
N ARG A 53 0.12 -9.63 2.97
CA ARG A 53 0.68 -10.13 1.71
C ARG A 53 1.85 -9.28 1.21
N HIS A 54 1.72 -7.95 1.23
CA HIS A 54 2.81 -7.07 0.81
C HIS A 54 4.03 -7.20 1.74
N ILE A 55 3.81 -7.33 3.05
CA ILE A 55 4.88 -7.53 4.02
C ILE A 55 5.59 -8.86 3.78
N GLU A 56 4.85 -9.95 3.57
CA GLU A 56 5.42 -11.28 3.29
C GLU A 56 6.32 -11.26 2.05
N VAL A 57 5.87 -10.61 0.97
CA VAL A 57 6.65 -10.48 -0.25
C VAL A 57 7.92 -9.67 0.02
N LEU A 58 7.80 -8.46 0.57
CA LEU A 58 8.93 -7.55 0.80
C LEU A 58 9.92 -8.03 1.88
N ALA A 59 9.50 -8.95 2.75
CA ALA A 59 10.34 -9.58 3.76
C ALA A 59 10.97 -10.89 3.26
N GLY A 60 10.62 -11.37 2.07
CA GLY A 60 11.19 -12.58 1.50
C GLY A 60 12.68 -12.44 1.17
N ASP A 61 13.41 -13.56 1.24
CA ASP A 61 14.85 -13.61 1.00
C ASP A 61 15.27 -13.02 -0.37
N ASP A 62 14.40 -13.12 -1.37
CA ASP A 62 14.61 -12.56 -2.70
C ASP A 62 14.86 -11.04 -2.70
N TYR A 63 14.33 -10.32 -1.70
CA TYR A 63 14.47 -8.88 -1.56
C TYR A 63 15.71 -8.47 -0.76
N GLN A 64 16.47 -9.42 -0.19
CA GLN A 64 17.82 -9.22 0.35
C GLN A 64 17.98 -8.08 1.40
N GLY A 65 16.87 -7.62 1.98
CA GLY A 65 16.84 -6.51 2.92
C GLY A 65 16.67 -5.14 2.26
N ARG A 66 16.97 -4.07 3.02
CA ARG A 66 16.62 -2.68 2.65
C ARG A 66 17.84 -1.76 2.58
N LYS A 67 19.02 -2.31 2.32
CA LYS A 67 20.22 -1.49 2.12
C LYS A 67 20.11 -0.80 0.76
N PRO A 68 20.21 0.55 0.70
CA PRO A 68 20.23 1.26 -0.57
C PRO A 68 21.45 0.87 -1.43
N GLY A 69 21.29 0.97 -2.75
CA GLY A 69 22.27 0.58 -3.77
C GLY A 69 22.53 -0.92 -3.83
N THR A 70 21.53 -1.76 -3.55
CA THR A 70 21.63 -3.23 -3.62
C THR A 70 20.61 -3.82 -4.59
N ALA A 71 20.84 -5.05 -5.07
CA ALA A 71 19.87 -5.75 -5.93
C ALA A 71 18.50 -5.95 -5.27
N GLY A 72 18.47 -6.02 -3.94
CA GLY A 72 17.23 -6.05 -3.16
C GLY A 72 16.38 -4.78 -3.29
N GLU A 73 17.03 -3.62 -3.37
CA GLU A 73 16.35 -2.34 -3.60
C GLU A 73 15.70 -2.31 -4.99
N GLU A 74 16.43 -2.69 -6.05
CA GLU A 74 15.90 -2.70 -7.42
C GLU A 74 14.60 -3.52 -7.54
N LYS A 75 14.57 -4.70 -6.89
CA LYS A 75 13.36 -5.53 -6.81
C LYS A 75 12.25 -4.86 -5.99
N THR A 76 12.60 -4.25 -4.86
CA THR A 76 11.66 -3.58 -3.97
C THR A 76 10.96 -2.41 -4.68
N ILE A 77 11.72 -1.53 -5.32
CA ILE A 77 11.17 -0.36 -6.02
C ILE A 77 10.36 -0.79 -7.25
N GLY A 78 10.78 -1.85 -7.95
CA GLY A 78 10.03 -2.45 -9.04
C GLY A 78 8.66 -2.99 -8.59
N TYR A 79 8.65 -3.73 -7.48
CA TYR A 79 7.42 -4.25 -6.88
C TYR A 79 6.45 -3.14 -6.51
N ILE A 80 6.91 -2.09 -5.81
CA ILE A 80 6.05 -0.97 -5.38
C ILE A 80 5.48 -0.24 -6.61
N ARG A 81 6.31 0.03 -7.63
CA ARG A 81 5.85 0.61 -8.91
C ARG A 81 4.75 -0.23 -9.54
N GLU A 82 4.92 -1.55 -9.60
CA GLU A 82 3.92 -2.46 -10.16
C GLU A 82 2.61 -2.45 -9.37
N GLN A 83 2.69 -2.41 -8.03
CA GLN A 83 1.49 -2.28 -7.20
C GLN A 83 0.77 -0.94 -7.47
N PHE A 84 1.50 0.16 -7.61
CA PHE A 84 0.94 1.48 -7.92
C PHE A 84 0.26 1.50 -9.30
N MET A 85 0.91 0.92 -10.31
CA MET A 85 0.31 0.76 -11.64
C MET A 85 -0.96 -0.11 -11.59
N SER A 86 -0.94 -1.19 -10.80
CA SER A 86 -2.07 -2.13 -10.72
C SER A 86 -3.36 -1.49 -10.16
N ILE A 87 -3.22 -0.47 -9.31
CA ILE A 87 -4.35 0.30 -8.75
C ILE A 87 -4.69 1.54 -9.59
N GLY A 88 -4.00 1.76 -10.71
CA GLY A 88 -4.22 2.89 -11.61
C GLY A 88 -3.63 4.22 -11.13
N LEU A 89 -2.66 4.18 -10.20
CA LEU A 89 -2.00 5.38 -9.72
C LEU A 89 -1.09 5.94 -10.84
N MET A 90 -1.14 7.25 -11.06
CA MET A 90 -0.27 7.96 -12.00
C MET A 90 1.11 8.27 -11.37
N PRO A 91 2.17 8.44 -12.18
CA PRO A 91 3.49 8.80 -11.67
C PRO A 91 3.49 10.14 -10.92
N GLY A 92 4.24 10.21 -9.81
CA GLY A 92 4.37 11.40 -8.97
C GLY A 92 5.55 12.31 -9.31
N ASN A 93 6.52 11.85 -10.10
CA ASN A 93 7.73 12.60 -10.47
C ASN A 93 7.77 12.83 -11.99
N GLY A 94 6.89 13.69 -12.48
CA GLY A 94 6.67 13.89 -13.91
C GLY A 94 6.11 12.63 -14.55
N ASP A 95 6.81 12.10 -15.55
CA ASP A 95 6.43 10.84 -16.23
C ASP A 95 6.98 9.59 -15.51
N SER A 96 7.66 9.74 -14.37
CA SER A 96 8.30 8.67 -13.63
C SER A 96 7.65 8.41 -12.26
N TYR A 97 7.59 7.13 -11.89
CA TYR A 97 7.26 6.70 -10.52
C TYR A 97 8.47 6.78 -9.59
N PHE A 98 9.68 6.98 -10.13
CA PHE A 98 10.92 7.00 -9.37
C PHE A 98 11.44 8.42 -9.16
N GLN A 99 12.01 8.68 -7.99
CA GLN A 99 12.78 9.88 -7.69
C GLN A 99 14.23 9.52 -7.38
N GLU A 100 15.12 10.28 -8.00
CA GLU A 100 16.55 10.21 -7.75
C GLU A 100 16.92 10.82 -6.39
N VAL A 101 17.64 10.06 -5.55
CA VAL A 101 18.13 10.50 -4.24
C VAL A 101 19.63 10.28 -4.15
N ARG A 102 20.36 11.32 -3.75
CA ARG A 102 21.80 11.21 -3.51
C ARG A 102 22.06 10.54 -2.16
N LEU A 103 22.84 9.47 -2.19
CA LEU A 103 23.23 8.67 -1.03
C LEU A 103 24.70 8.88 -0.71
N ALA A 104 25.00 8.92 0.60
CA ALA A 104 26.36 8.86 1.11
C ALA A 104 26.70 7.41 1.48
N ASP A 105 27.90 6.96 1.14
CA ASP A 105 28.40 5.65 1.56
C ASP A 105 29.52 5.82 2.61
N PHE A 106 29.62 4.86 3.51
CA PHE A 106 30.60 4.80 4.58
C PHE A 106 31.31 3.45 4.54
N SER A 107 32.57 3.46 4.12
CA SER A 107 33.45 2.29 4.21
C SER A 107 34.41 2.47 5.39
N THR A 108 34.33 1.60 6.39
CA THR A 108 35.37 1.52 7.42
C THR A 108 36.43 0.50 6.99
N ILE A 109 37.70 0.89 7.01
CA ILE A 109 38.81 -0.06 7.00
C ILE A 109 39.06 -0.48 8.45
N SER A 110 38.66 -1.69 8.82
CA SER A 110 38.90 -2.22 10.17
C SER A 110 40.32 -2.79 10.28
N PRO A 111 41.11 -2.47 11.32
CA PRO A 111 42.40 -3.11 11.58
C PRO A 111 42.26 -4.58 12.02
N GLY A 112 41.04 -5.10 12.19
CA GLY A 112 40.73 -6.48 12.60
C GLY A 112 40.82 -6.71 14.10
N ARG A 113 41.86 -6.19 14.74
CA ARG A 113 42.07 -6.21 16.20
C ARG A 113 42.50 -4.86 16.72
N ILE A 114 42.09 -4.52 17.94
CA ILE A 114 42.61 -3.37 18.69
C ILE A 114 43.03 -3.87 20.08
N ALA A 115 44.23 -3.47 20.50
CA ALA A 115 44.68 -3.66 21.87
C ALA A 115 44.57 -2.35 22.63
N ILE A 116 43.88 -2.38 23.78
CA ILE A 116 43.69 -1.23 24.67
C ILE A 116 44.52 -1.46 25.91
N ASN A 117 45.46 -0.56 26.16
CA ASN A 117 46.31 -0.63 27.34
C ASN A 117 45.62 0.10 28.52
N THR A 118 45.35 -0.62 29.61
CA THR A 118 44.71 -0.07 30.82
C THR A 118 45.64 -0.24 32.03
N PRO A 119 45.45 0.51 33.13
CA PRO A 119 46.22 0.31 34.35
C PRO A 119 46.12 -1.10 34.96
N LEU A 120 45.12 -1.89 34.54
CA LEU A 120 44.87 -3.26 34.98
C LEU A 120 45.46 -4.33 34.03
N GLY A 121 46.03 -3.90 32.90
CA GLY A 121 46.57 -4.79 31.86
C GLY A 121 46.11 -4.42 30.45
N GLU A 122 46.68 -5.11 29.47
CA GLU A 122 46.29 -5.00 28.05
C GLU A 122 45.06 -5.87 27.78
N VAL A 123 44.06 -5.29 27.12
CA VAL A 123 42.84 -5.99 26.71
C VAL A 123 42.76 -5.95 25.19
N GLU A 124 42.61 -7.11 24.57
CA GLU A 124 42.46 -7.26 23.12
C GLU A 124 40.99 -7.40 22.75
N TRP A 125 40.54 -6.60 21.77
CA TRP A 125 39.18 -6.57 21.24
C TRP A 125 39.18 -6.98 19.77
N GLN A 126 38.21 -7.79 19.37
CA GLN A 126 38.03 -8.27 17.99
C GLN A 126 36.88 -7.57 17.28
N TYR A 127 37.11 -7.19 16.02
CA TYR A 127 36.04 -6.68 15.15
C TYR A 127 35.27 -7.85 14.50
N PRO A 128 33.94 -7.76 14.32
CA PRO A 128 33.02 -6.70 14.77
C PRO A 128 32.39 -6.94 16.17
N GLY A 129 32.79 -8.01 16.87
CA GLY A 129 32.11 -8.46 18.10
C GLY A 129 32.27 -7.55 19.31
N ASP A 130 33.47 -7.00 19.51
CA ASP A 130 33.82 -6.26 20.73
C ASP A 130 33.83 -4.73 20.52
N PHE A 131 34.02 -4.28 19.28
CA PHE A 131 34.04 -2.86 18.96
C PHE A 131 33.60 -2.56 17.52
N LEU A 132 33.04 -1.36 17.35
CA LEU A 132 32.81 -0.75 16.05
C LEU A 132 33.74 0.46 15.94
N LEU A 133 34.64 0.43 14.96
CA LEU A 133 35.38 1.61 14.55
C LEU A 133 34.61 2.26 13.41
N ALA A 134 34.17 3.50 13.60
CA ALA A 134 33.63 4.31 12.51
C ALA A 134 34.62 5.44 12.24
N SER A 135 35.45 5.28 11.21
CA SER A 135 36.25 6.35 10.66
C SER A 135 35.94 6.42 9.18
N GLY A 136 35.20 7.45 8.81
CA GLY A 136 34.79 7.67 7.44
C GLY A 136 34.80 9.16 7.16
N LYS A 137 35.49 9.56 6.10
CA LYS A 137 35.05 10.72 5.34
C LYS A 137 33.83 10.22 4.57
N ALA A 138 32.68 10.90 4.66
CA ALA A 138 31.57 10.58 3.78
C ALA A 138 32.13 10.53 2.36
N ALA A 139 32.04 9.38 1.70
CA ALA A 139 32.36 9.35 0.28
C ALA A 139 31.43 10.38 -0.35
N GLU A 140 32.00 11.36 -1.06
CA GLU A 140 31.26 12.35 -1.84
C GLU A 140 30.09 11.65 -2.51
N LEU A 141 28.86 12.16 -2.33
CA LEU A 141 27.57 11.51 -2.69
C LEU A 141 27.66 10.71 -4.00
N SER A 142 28.18 9.48 -3.91
CA SER A 142 28.71 8.77 -5.08
C SER A 142 27.66 7.82 -5.63
N ARG A 143 26.57 7.63 -4.90
CA ARG A 143 25.49 6.73 -5.27
C ARG A 143 24.20 7.49 -5.35
N THR A 144 23.56 7.34 -6.50
CA THR A 144 22.17 7.67 -6.69
C THR A 144 21.35 6.43 -6.31
N GLY A 145 20.37 6.60 -5.44
CA GLY A 145 19.30 5.64 -5.21
C GLY A 145 18.00 6.13 -5.83
N GLU A 146 17.06 5.22 -6.05
CA GLU A 146 15.72 5.55 -6.54
C GLU A 146 14.68 5.16 -5.49
N CYS A 147 13.71 6.05 -5.24
CA CYS A 147 12.55 5.72 -4.41
C CYS A 147 11.24 5.94 -5.18
N VAL A 148 10.18 5.23 -4.80
CA VAL A 148 8.88 5.28 -5.49
C VAL A 148 7.98 6.34 -4.84
N PHE A 149 7.30 7.14 -5.67
CA PHE A 149 6.32 8.16 -5.28
C PHE A 149 4.91 7.84 -5.79
#